data_AF-A0A967H9P3-F1
#
_entry.id   AF-A0A967H9P3-F1
#
_cell.length_a   1.000
_cell.length_b   1.000
_cell.length_c   1.000
_cell.angle_alpha   90.00
_cell.angle_beta   90.00
_cell.angle_gamma   90.00
#
_symmetry.space_group_name_H-M   'P 1'
#
loop_
_entity.id
_entity.type
_entity.pdbx_description
1 polymer ?
#
loop_
_entity_poly.entity_id
_entity_poly.type
_entity_poly.pdbx_seq_one_letter_code
_entity_poly.pdbx_strand_id
1 'polypeptide(L)' 'MTKADLVEQVADAIGPGITKKDCALVVDGLLNAIKLAMAKHDNI' A
#
# COMPACT_ATOMS: atom_id res chain seq x y z
N MET A 1 6.21 7.93 10.03
CA MET A 1 5.42 6.81 9.48
C MET A 1 6.21 6.17 8.36
N THR A 2 6.54 4.89 8.50
CA THR A 2 7.26 4.06 7.54
C THR A 2 6.29 3.23 6.68
N LYS A 3 6.79 2.57 5.63
CA LYS A 3 6.00 1.59 4.87
C LYS A 3 5.50 0.45 5.77
N ALA A 4 6.32 0.00 6.72
CA ALA A 4 5.93 -1.07 7.63
C ALA A 4 4.74 -0.64 8.51
N ASP A 5 4.76 0.59 9.01
CA ASP A 5 3.66 1.17 9.79
C ASP A 5 2.37 1.22 8.95
N LEU A 6 2.47 1.52 7.65
CA LEU A 6 1.31 1.56 6.74
C LEU A 6 0.76 0.16 6.44
N VAL A 7 1.63 -0.83 6.24
CA VAL A 7 1.23 -2.24 6.05
C VAL A 7 0.51 -2.77 7.28
N GLU A 8 0.98 -2.40 8.47
CA GLU A 8 0.35 -2.76 9.73
C GLU A 8 -1.05 -2.14 9.87
N GLN A 9 -1.19 -0.84 9.60
CA GLN A 9 -2.50 -0.17 9.61
C GLN A 9 -3.50 -0.80 8.62
N VAL A 10 -3.04 -1.19 7.43
CA VAL A 10 -3.89 -1.85 6.43
C VAL A 10 -4.29 -3.25 6.89
N ALA A 11 -3.37 -4.02 7.46
CA ALA A 11 -3.69 -5.35 8.00
C ALA A 11 -4.70 -5.27 9.15
N ASP A 12 -4.54 -4.30 10.05
CA ASP A 12 -5.45 -4.08 11.17
C ASP A 12 -6.84 -3.61 10.70
N ALA A 13 -6.90 -2.78 9.66
CA ALA A 13 -8.16 -2.27 9.10
C ALA A 13 -8.96 -3.32 8.32
N ILE A 14 -8.29 -4.24 7.62
CA ILE A 14 -8.94 -5.30 6.83
C ILE A 14 -9.47 -6.41 7.73
N GLY A 15 -8.73 -6.77 8.78
CA GLY A 15 -9.10 -7.84 9.70
C GLY A 15 -8.75 -9.26 9.19
N PRO A 16 -9.29 -10.30 9.85
CA PRO A 16 -8.87 -11.69 9.62
C PRO A 16 -9.23 -12.20 8.22
N GLY A 17 -8.33 -13.00 7.62
CA GLY A 17 -8.50 -13.59 6.28
C GLY A 17 -7.54 -13.03 5.22
N ILE A 18 -6.78 -12.00 5.55
CA ILE A 18 -5.67 -11.47 4.74
C ILE A 18 -4.37 -11.56 5.53
N THR A 19 -3.28 -11.94 4.86
CA THR A 19 -1.97 -11.99 5.52
C THR A 19 -1.26 -10.64 5.44
N LYS A 20 -0.35 -10.35 6.38
CA LYS A 20 0.52 -9.16 6.30
C LYS A 20 1.32 -9.11 4.99
N LYS A 21 1.63 -10.27 4.40
CA LYS A 21 2.32 -10.36 3.10
C LYS A 21 1.42 -9.85 1.96
N ASP A 22 0.15 -10.20 1.97
CA ASP A 22 -0.81 -9.70 0.98
C ASP A 22 -0.98 -8.17 1.10
N CYS A 23 -1.08 -7.65 2.33
CA CYS A 23 -1.10 -6.20 2.58
C CYS A 23 0.16 -5.51 2.05
N ALA A 24 1.33 -6.10 2.27
CA ALA A 24 2.60 -5.54 1.79
C ALA A 24 2.63 -5.43 0.26
N LEU A 25 2.12 -6.43 -0.46
CA LEU A 25 2.04 -6.43 -1.92
C LEU A 25 1.11 -5.32 -2.44
N VAL A 26 -0.04 -5.12 -1.81
CA VAL A 26 -1.00 -4.07 -2.19
C VAL A 26 -0.43 -2.67 -1.92
N VAL A 27 0.18 -2.46 -0.75
CA VAL A 27 0.81 -1.18 -0.39
C VAL A 27 1.96 -0.85 -1.35
N ASP A 28 2.79 -1.83 -1.70
CA ASP A 28 3.85 -1.63 -2.70
C ASP A 28 3.29 -1.27 -4.07
N GLY A 29 2.26 -1.99 -4.52
CA GLY A 29 1.58 -1.71 -5.79
C GLY A 29 1.02 -0.29 -5.83
N LEU A 30 0.35 0.15 -4.76
CA LEU A 30 -0.19 1.49 -4.62
C LEU A 30 0.90 2.56 -4.64
N LEU A 31 1.95 2.42 -3.83
CA LEU A 31 3.03 3.40 -3.78
C LEU A 31 3.78 3.48 -5.12
N ASN A 32 3.91 2.37 -5.84
CA ASN A 32 4.47 2.36 -7.17
C ASN A 32 3.56 3.06 -8.20
N ALA A 33 2.25 2.82 -8.14
CA ALA A 33 1.28 3.52 -8.98
C ALA A 33 1.35 5.04 -8.75
N ILE A 34 1.40 5.48 -7.48
CA ILE A 34 1.59 6.89 -7.08
C ILE A 34 2.83 7.49 -7.69
N LYS A 35 3.98 6.81 -7.57
CA LYS A 35 5.22 7.29 -8.20
C LYS A 35 5.08 7.44 -9.71
N LEU A 36 4.44 6.48 -10.38
CA LEU A 36 4.25 6.50 -11.83
C LEU A 36 3.32 7.63 -12.28
N ALA A 37 2.21 7.87 -11.59
CA ALA A 37 1.31 8.98 -11.96
C ALA A 37 1.93 10.34 -11.67
N MET A 38 2.64 10.49 -10.55
CA MET A 38 3.40 11.72 -10.27
C MET A 38 4.43 12.02 -11.36
N ALA A 39 5.13 11.00 -11.87
CA ALA A 39 6.07 11.17 -12.98
C ALA A 39 5.41 11.59 -14.29
N LYS A 40 4.11 11.29 -14.46
CA LYS A 40 3.32 11.67 -15.63
C LYS A 40 2.50 12.94 -15.44
N HIS A 41 2.52 13.54 -14.24
CA HIS A 41 1.59 14.59 -13.84
C HIS A 41 0.09 14.19 -13.97
N ASP A 42 -0.19 12.90 -13.80
CA ASP A 42 -1.54 12.32 -13.84
C ASP A 42 -2.14 12.24 -12.43
N ASN A 43 -3.49 12.26 -12.34
CA ASN A 43 -4.22 11.98 -11.11
C ASN A 43 -4.44 10.47 -10.95
N ILE A 44 -4.48 9.98 -9.70
CA ILE A 44 -4.82 8.58 -9.32
C ILE A 44 -6.16 8.52 -8.64
#